data_AF-A0A9W8GSI0-F1
#
_entry.id   AF-A0A9W8GSI0-F1
#
_cell.length_a   1.000
_cell.length_b   1.000
_cell.length_c   1.000
_cell.angle_alpha   90.00
_cell.angle_beta   90.00
_cell.angle_gamma   90.00
#
_symmetry.space_group_name_H-M   'P 1'
#
loop_
_entity.id
_entity.type
_entity.pdbx_description
1 polymer ?
#
loop_
_entity_poly.entity_id
_entity_poly.type
_entity_poly.pdbx_seq_one_letter_code
_entity_poly.pdbx_strand_id
1 'polypeptide(L)'
;MDLTSDFKSLVRRHASKQQAQLPVGEKSTERFDVLPPKRANLSQPTGNIFLAEAYIIARHLHALRARIVDIRPAYLNLQTRHKQAVSRPAGKQGLGRLAPVRLTDPERDEIDRGIKTAVRQMLSKIQSLNELGEAELESVDDTVSASVLLKRLAGALDPRKAGVYGTESGTRPELTPLGRRDTLAAHQSSVVWWLNSTLQKTNKVHAEMQELHLRQKLERQRGVLSQARAQPTAPSSSERSDGREKDEVLRHLSEQELQQLQMENKNMVE
;
A
#
# COMPACT_ATOMS: atom_id res chain seq x y z
N MET A 1 -19.46 -28.24 -13.00
CA MET A 1 -19.00 -29.17 -11.95
C MET A 1 -18.75 -28.33 -10.70
N ASP A 2 -19.64 -28.35 -9.71
CA ASP A 2 -19.49 -27.57 -8.49
C ASP A 2 -18.85 -28.43 -7.38
N LEU A 3 -17.51 -28.46 -7.39
CA LEU A 3 -16.65 -29.23 -6.49
C LEU A 3 -16.90 -28.93 -5.00
N THR A 4 -17.48 -27.76 -4.71
CA THR A 4 -17.82 -27.32 -3.36
C THR A 4 -18.97 -28.14 -2.76
N SER A 5 -19.93 -28.55 -3.60
CA SER A 5 -21.11 -29.30 -3.16
C SER A 5 -20.76 -30.74 -2.82
N ASP A 6 -19.96 -31.38 -3.67
CA ASP A 6 -19.43 -32.73 -3.45
C ASP A 6 -18.58 -32.79 -2.18
N PHE A 7 -17.68 -31.82 -1.98
CA PHE A 7 -16.88 -31.72 -0.76
C PHE A 7 -17.75 -31.61 0.49
N LYS A 8 -18.76 -30.75 0.49
CA LYS A 8 -19.71 -30.59 1.62
C LYS A 8 -20.45 -31.90 1.91
N SER A 9 -20.84 -32.64 0.88
CA SER A 9 -21.52 -33.93 1.05
C SER A 9 -20.60 -34.98 1.69
N LEU A 10 -19.33 -34.98 1.29
CA LEU A 10 -18.33 -35.94 1.74
C LEU A 10 -17.91 -35.69 3.20
N VAL A 11 -17.76 -34.41 3.58
CA VAL A 11 -17.52 -34.00 4.98
C VAL A 11 -18.70 -34.39 5.87
N ARG A 12 -19.95 -34.15 5.45
CA ARG A 12 -21.14 -34.59 6.21
C ARG A 12 -21.17 -36.10 6.38
N ARG A 13 -20.87 -36.87 5.32
CA ARG A 13 -20.83 -38.33 5.38
C ARG A 13 -19.79 -38.85 6.37
N HIS A 14 -18.62 -38.20 6.44
CA HIS A 14 -17.58 -38.56 7.42
C HIS A 14 -17.97 -38.18 8.85
N ALA A 15 -18.56 -37.01 9.06
CA ALA A 15 -19.03 -36.58 10.38
C ALA A 15 -20.11 -37.53 10.95
N SER A 16 -21.08 -37.94 10.11
CA SER A 16 -22.12 -38.91 10.53
C SER A 16 -21.55 -40.30 10.84
N LYS A 17 -20.53 -40.74 10.11
CA LYS A 17 -19.84 -42.01 10.41
C LYS A 17 -19.06 -41.97 11.73
N GLN A 18 -18.45 -40.83 12.07
CA GLN A 18 -17.76 -40.67 13.35
C GLN A 18 -18.73 -40.63 14.54
N GLN A 19 -19.88 -39.98 14.40
CA GLN A 19 -20.92 -39.99 15.44
C GLN A 19 -21.54 -41.38 15.66
N ALA A 20 -21.62 -42.22 14.62
CA ALA A 20 -22.14 -43.59 14.73
C ALA A 20 -21.16 -44.60 15.36
N GLN A 21 -19.90 -44.22 15.60
CA GLN A 21 -18.85 -45.11 16.12
C GLN A 21 -18.44 -44.82 17.58
N LEU A 22 -19.10 -43.88 18.28
CA LEU A 22 -18.82 -43.62 19.69
C LEU A 22 -19.66 -44.54 20.60
N PRO A 23 -19.06 -45.31 21.53
CA PRO A 23 -19.80 -46.05 22.54
C PRO A 23 -20.55 -45.09 23.46
N VAL A 24 -21.78 -45.46 23.78
CA VAL A 24 -22.67 -44.75 24.69
C VAL A 24 -22.07 -44.77 26.10
N GLY A 25 -21.39 -43.69 26.49
CA GLY A 25 -21.00 -43.48 27.88
C GLY A 25 -19.65 -42.84 28.08
N GLU A 26 -19.52 -41.56 27.78
CA GLU A 26 -18.78 -40.62 28.63
C GLU A 26 -19.09 -39.19 28.18
N LYS A 27 -19.62 -38.39 29.11
CA LYS A 27 -19.91 -36.97 28.88
C LYS A 27 -18.59 -36.19 28.91
N SER A 28 -17.82 -36.23 27.82
CA SER A 28 -16.79 -35.22 27.59
C SER A 28 -17.46 -33.97 27.02
N THR A 29 -17.61 -32.96 27.88
CA THR A 29 -17.91 -31.58 27.45
C THR A 29 -16.68 -30.99 26.77
N GLU A 30 -16.31 -31.50 25.61
CA GLU A 30 -15.56 -30.73 24.62
C GLU A 30 -16.44 -30.58 23.40
N ARG A 31 -17.31 -29.57 23.47
CA ARG A 31 -17.91 -29.02 22.28
C ARG A 31 -16.76 -28.52 21.40
N PHE A 32 -16.43 -29.27 20.35
CA PHE A 32 -15.81 -28.73 19.15
C PHE A 32 -16.84 -27.79 18.51
N ASP A 33 -17.08 -26.64 19.15
CA ASP A 33 -17.65 -25.53 18.43
C ASP A 33 -16.68 -25.26 17.30
N VAL A 34 -17.15 -25.47 16.06
CA VAL A 34 -16.52 -24.98 14.83
C VAL A 34 -16.63 -23.45 14.84
N LEU A 35 -16.08 -22.83 15.88
CA LEU A 35 -15.83 -21.41 15.89
C LEU A 35 -14.76 -21.20 14.81
N PRO A 36 -14.97 -20.27 13.87
CA PRO A 36 -13.89 -19.84 13.00
C PRO A 36 -12.68 -19.53 13.88
N PRO A 37 -11.45 -19.93 13.48
CA PRO A 37 -10.27 -19.75 14.31
C PRO A 37 -10.28 -18.33 14.84
N LYS A 38 -10.22 -18.21 16.17
CA LYS A 38 -10.25 -16.94 16.90
C LYS A 38 -9.31 -16.03 16.16
N ARG A 39 -9.83 -14.98 15.49
CA ARG A 39 -9.02 -14.09 14.66
C ARG A 39 -7.88 -13.66 15.55
N ALA A 40 -6.65 -14.05 15.21
CA ALA A 40 -5.48 -13.63 15.95
C ALA A 40 -5.61 -12.11 16.07
N ASN A 41 -5.52 -11.57 17.28
CA ASN A 41 -5.54 -10.13 17.45
C ASN A 41 -4.30 -9.60 16.71
N LEU A 42 -4.46 -9.16 15.46
CA LEU A 42 -3.42 -8.59 14.61
C LEU A 42 -2.79 -7.33 15.22
N SER A 43 -3.34 -6.85 16.34
CA SER A 43 -2.84 -5.73 17.13
C SER A 43 -1.87 -6.15 18.24
N GLN A 44 -1.73 -7.45 18.55
CA GLN A 44 -0.65 -7.91 19.42
C GLN A 44 0.59 -8.13 18.55
N PRO A 45 1.76 -7.59 18.94
CA PRO A 45 3.00 -7.95 18.27
C PRO A 45 3.13 -9.46 18.43
N THR A 46 2.93 -10.17 17.32
CA THR A 46 3.45 -11.52 17.17
C THR A 46 4.91 -11.47 17.63
N GLY A 47 5.43 -12.49 18.31
CA GLY A 47 6.82 -12.46 18.84
C GLY A 47 7.90 -12.15 17.79
N ASN A 48 7.54 -12.12 16.50
CA ASN A 48 8.33 -11.61 15.40
C ASN A 48 8.22 -10.06 15.27
N ILE A 49 9.35 -9.38 15.55
CA ILE A 49 9.51 -7.92 15.50
C ILE A 49 9.31 -7.38 14.07
N PHE A 50 9.78 -8.10 13.05
CA PHE A 50 9.63 -7.73 11.64
C PHE A 50 8.16 -7.58 11.25
N LEU A 51 7.32 -8.55 11.60
CA LEU A 51 5.89 -8.51 11.32
C LEU A 51 5.21 -7.34 12.03
N ALA A 52 5.54 -7.11 13.29
CA ALA A 52 4.96 -6.00 14.05
C ALA A 52 5.27 -4.65 13.38
N GLU A 53 6.51 -4.42 12.98
CA GLU A 53 6.91 -3.18 12.30
C GLU A 53 6.26 -3.08 10.91
N ALA A 54 6.20 -4.18 10.15
CA ALA A 54 5.52 -4.21 8.86
C ALA A 54 4.04 -3.82 8.97
N TYR A 55 3.33 -4.26 10.02
CA TYR A 55 1.94 -3.87 10.27
C TYR A 55 1.80 -2.38 10.62
N ILE A 56 2.73 -1.83 11.41
CA ILE A 56 2.75 -0.40 11.74
C ILE A 56 2.94 0.44 10.47
N ILE A 57 3.89 0.06 9.62
CA ILE A 57 4.14 0.71 8.32
C ILE A 57 2.89 0.61 7.43
N ALA A 58 2.28 -0.57 7.32
CA ALA A 58 1.07 -0.79 6.53
C ALA A 58 -0.08 0.12 6.99
N ARG A 59 -0.27 0.28 8.31
CA ARG A 59 -1.28 1.17 8.88
C ARG A 59 -1.02 2.63 8.53
N HIS A 60 0.22 3.09 8.66
CA HIS A 60 0.58 4.47 8.31
C HIS A 60 0.42 4.72 6.80
N LEU A 61 0.76 3.75 5.96
CA LEU A 61 0.59 3.84 4.52
C LEU A 61 -0.88 3.93 4.13
N HIS A 62 -1.75 3.14 4.77
CA HIS A 62 -3.19 3.21 4.57
C HIS A 62 -3.75 4.57 4.99
N ALA A 63 -3.31 5.09 6.15
CA ALA A 63 -3.72 6.41 6.63
C ALA A 63 -3.27 7.53 5.67
N LEU A 64 -2.03 7.47 5.15
CA LEU A 64 -1.52 8.43 4.17
C LEU A 64 -2.37 8.40 2.89
N ARG A 65 -2.65 7.20 2.35
CA ARG A 65 -3.49 7.05 1.17
C ARG A 65 -4.91 7.58 1.40
N ALA A 66 -5.52 7.25 2.53
CA ALA A 66 -6.85 7.75 2.89
C ALA A 66 -6.87 9.28 2.95
N ARG A 67 -5.84 9.88 3.57
CA ARG A 67 -5.68 11.34 3.62
C ARG A 67 -5.57 11.96 2.23
N ILE A 68 -4.75 11.40 1.33
CA ILE A 68 -4.60 11.89 -0.06
C ILE A 68 -5.93 11.84 -0.81
N VAL A 69 -6.70 10.76 -0.64
CA VAL A 69 -8.01 10.63 -1.29
C VAL A 69 -9.02 11.64 -0.72
N ASP A 70 -9.00 11.86 0.60
CA ASP A 70 -9.92 12.78 1.29
C ASP A 70 -9.67 14.25 0.90
N ILE A 71 -8.40 14.67 0.77
CA ILE A 71 -8.07 16.03 0.36
C ILE A 71 -8.31 16.29 -1.14
N ARG A 72 -8.35 15.24 -1.97
CA ARG A 72 -8.40 15.38 -3.44
C ARG A 72 -9.53 16.30 -3.95
N PRO A 73 -10.78 16.23 -3.45
CA PRO A 73 -11.85 17.12 -3.90
C PRO A 73 -11.57 18.59 -3.59
N ALA A 74 -11.06 18.88 -2.39
CA ALA A 74 -10.69 20.22 -1.95
C ALA A 74 -9.46 20.75 -2.71
N TYR A 75 -8.48 19.88 -2.94
CA TYR A 75 -7.25 20.20 -3.65
C TYR A 75 -7.52 20.53 -5.11
N LEU A 76 -8.32 19.73 -5.82
CA LEU A 76 -8.59 19.97 -7.24
C LEU A 76 -9.71 20.99 -7.51
N ASN A 77 -10.27 21.59 -6.46
CA ASN A 77 -11.51 22.38 -6.53
C ASN A 77 -12.60 21.65 -7.33
N LEU A 78 -12.66 20.32 -7.25
CA LEU A 78 -13.79 19.57 -7.77
C LEU A 78 -14.95 20.01 -6.88
N GLN A 79 -15.72 20.99 -7.35
CA GLN A 79 -16.99 21.30 -6.72
C GLN A 79 -17.69 19.96 -6.60
N THR A 80 -17.91 19.52 -5.37
CA THR A 80 -18.85 18.45 -5.13
C THR A 80 -20.12 18.99 -5.77
N ARG A 81 -20.44 18.49 -6.96
CA ARG A 81 -21.69 18.73 -7.64
C ARG A 81 -22.70 17.92 -6.84
N HIS A 82 -22.86 18.31 -5.56
CA HIS A 82 -23.87 17.84 -4.68
C HIS A 82 -25.12 18.21 -5.43
N LYS A 83 -25.77 17.15 -5.94
CA LYS A 83 -26.97 17.20 -6.76
C LYS A 83 -27.78 18.39 -6.28
N GLN A 84 -27.85 19.44 -7.10
CA GLN A 84 -28.85 20.46 -6.91
C GLN A 84 -30.17 19.72 -7.13
N ALA A 85 -30.67 19.13 -6.06
CA ALA A 85 -32.04 18.74 -5.94
C ALA A 85 -32.83 20.05 -6.11
N VAL A 86 -33.36 20.19 -7.32
CA VAL A 86 -34.65 20.79 -7.65
C VAL A 86 -35.14 21.81 -6.62
N SER A 87 -35.05 23.09 -7.01
CA SER A 87 -36.00 24.17 -6.74
C SER A 87 -36.86 24.06 -5.47
N ARG A 88 -36.55 24.87 -4.44
CA ARG A 88 -37.59 25.46 -3.57
C ARG A 88 -37.30 26.95 -3.38
N PRO A 89 -38.32 27.82 -3.48
CA PRO A 89 -38.13 29.26 -3.42
C PRO A 89 -37.93 29.75 -1.98
N ALA A 90 -37.19 30.86 -1.91
CA ALA A 90 -36.97 31.80 -0.82
C ALA A 90 -37.74 31.57 0.49
N GLY A 91 -36.99 31.33 1.57
CA GLY A 91 -37.51 31.46 2.92
C GLY A 91 -36.50 31.01 3.97
N LYS A 92 -35.94 31.99 4.68
CA LYS A 92 -35.09 31.88 5.88
C LYS A 92 -33.59 31.73 5.65
N GLN A 93 -32.91 32.83 5.98
CA GLN A 93 -31.49 32.97 6.20
C GLN A 93 -31.03 31.93 7.24
N GLY A 94 -30.36 30.88 6.77
CA GLY A 94 -29.58 29.96 7.61
C GLY A 94 -28.10 30.28 7.39
N LEU A 95 -27.49 30.95 8.36
CA LEU A 95 -26.04 31.02 8.52
C LEU A 95 -25.49 29.58 8.55
N GLY A 96 -24.52 29.27 7.69
CA GLY A 96 -23.78 28.02 7.77
C GLY A 96 -23.81 27.11 6.53
N ARG A 97 -24.15 27.61 5.34
CA ARG A 97 -23.74 26.89 4.11
C ARG A 97 -22.23 27.08 3.96
N LEU A 98 -21.46 26.24 4.63
CA LEU A 98 -20.00 26.15 4.49
C LEU A 98 -19.71 26.15 2.99
N ALA A 99 -19.13 27.24 2.49
CA ALA A 99 -18.61 27.26 1.13
C ALA A 99 -17.71 26.01 0.99
N PRO A 100 -17.71 25.34 -0.18
CA PRO A 100 -16.78 24.24 -0.39
C PRO A 100 -15.39 24.75 -0.03
N VAL A 101 -14.75 24.14 0.97
CA VAL A 101 -13.44 24.56 1.48
C VAL A 101 -12.48 24.44 0.29
N ARG A 102 -12.18 25.59 -0.32
CA ARG A 102 -11.25 25.67 -1.45
C ARG A 102 -9.89 25.97 -0.85
N LEU A 103 -8.95 25.07 -1.08
CA LEU A 103 -7.55 25.31 -0.72
C LEU A 103 -6.99 26.40 -1.64
N THR A 104 -6.38 27.41 -1.05
CA THR A 104 -5.55 28.41 -1.74
C THR A 104 -4.29 27.75 -2.30
N ASP A 105 -3.66 28.37 -3.29
CA ASP A 105 -2.41 27.85 -3.87
C ASP A 105 -1.29 27.60 -2.83
N PRO A 106 -0.99 28.50 -1.87
CA PRO A 106 0.03 28.21 -0.85
C PRO A 106 -0.35 27.06 0.08
N GLU A 107 -1.62 26.87 0.39
CA GLU A 107 -2.08 25.73 1.20
C GLU A 107 -1.90 24.39 0.48
N ARG A 108 -2.05 24.37 -0.86
CA ARG A 108 -1.77 23.18 -1.68
C ARG A 108 -0.29 22.84 -1.68
N ASP A 109 0.57 23.85 -1.80
CA ASP A 109 2.01 23.64 -1.80
C ASP A 109 2.49 23.10 -0.45
N GLU A 110 1.92 23.58 0.67
CA GLU A 110 2.22 23.05 2.00
C GLU A 110 1.75 21.59 2.16
N ILE A 111 0.56 21.26 1.66
CA ILE A 111 0.06 19.89 1.62
C ILE A 111 1.01 18.99 0.82
N ASP A 112 1.48 19.46 -0.34
CA ASP A 112 2.39 18.70 -1.21
C ASP A 112 3.74 18.47 -0.53
N ARG A 113 4.31 19.48 0.16
CA ARG A 113 5.51 19.29 0.98
C ARG A 113 5.29 18.27 2.08
N GLY A 114 4.16 18.33 2.78
CA GLY A 114 3.80 17.39 3.83
C GLY A 114 3.68 15.95 3.32
N ILE A 115 3.04 15.75 2.17
CA ILE A 115 2.92 14.43 1.54
C ILE A 115 4.28 13.91 1.09
N LYS A 116 5.10 14.74 0.44
CA LYS A 116 6.46 14.35 0.01
C LYS A 116 7.33 13.92 1.20
N THR A 117 7.29 14.67 2.30
CA THR A 117 8.00 14.31 3.53
C THR A 117 7.50 12.98 4.10
N ALA A 118 6.18 12.77 4.14
CA ALA A 118 5.60 11.51 4.62
C ALA A 118 5.98 10.30 3.74
N VAL A 119 6.02 10.48 2.42
CA VAL A 119 6.46 9.44 1.46
C VAL A 119 7.93 9.08 1.71
N ARG A 120 8.82 10.07 1.84
CA ARG A 120 10.24 9.85 2.14
C ARG A 120 10.45 9.13 3.47
N GLN A 121 9.73 9.55 4.51
CA GLN A 121 9.76 8.87 5.81
C GLN A 121 9.29 7.41 5.71
N MET A 122 8.27 7.13 4.89
CA MET A 122 7.80 5.75 4.68
C MET A 122 8.84 4.90 3.97
N LEU A 123 9.52 5.46 2.96
CA LEU A 123 10.60 4.78 2.25
C LEU A 123 11.74 4.41 3.20
N SER A 124 12.19 5.35 4.04
CA SER A 124 13.21 5.06 5.06
C SER A 124 12.77 3.98 6.05
N LYS A 125 11.50 3.97 6.46
CA LYS A 125 10.97 2.90 7.33
C LYS A 125 10.94 1.54 6.65
N ILE A 126 10.62 1.48 5.36
CA ILE A 126 10.64 0.23 4.59
C ILE A 126 12.10 -0.27 4.44
N GLN A 127 13.07 0.63 4.26
CA GLN A 127 14.49 0.28 4.24
C GLN A 127 14.93 -0.31 5.59
N SER A 128 14.62 0.35 6.71
CA SER A 128 14.91 -0.18 8.06
C SER A 128 14.21 -1.52 8.33
N LEU A 129 12.99 -1.72 7.81
CA LEU A 129 12.30 -3.01 7.88
C LEU A 129 13.04 -4.10 7.10
N ASN A 130 13.58 -3.78 5.92
CA ASN A 130 14.36 -4.72 5.11
C ASN A 130 15.64 -5.13 5.84
N GLU A 131 16.38 -4.17 6.40
CA GLU A 131 17.57 -4.41 7.23
C GLU A 131 17.25 -5.33 8.42
N LEU A 132 16.11 -5.10 9.08
CA LEU A 132 15.65 -5.94 10.18
C LEU A 132 15.31 -7.37 9.71
N GLY A 133 14.70 -7.52 8.53
CA GLY A 133 14.43 -8.82 7.93
C GLY A 133 15.72 -9.59 7.57
N GLU A 134 16.70 -8.89 7.01
CA GLU A 134 18.02 -9.45 6.68
C GLU A 134 18.77 -9.91 7.94
N ALA A 135 18.76 -9.12 9.02
CA ALA A 135 19.34 -9.50 10.31
C ALA A 135 18.64 -10.74 10.92
N GLU A 136 17.32 -10.87 10.76
CA GLU A 136 16.58 -12.05 11.18
C GLU A 136 17.00 -13.28 10.37
N LEU A 137 17.17 -13.16 9.05
CA LEU A 137 17.64 -14.23 8.17
C LEU A 137 19.07 -14.69 8.51
N GLU A 138 19.98 -13.77 8.85
CA GLU A 138 21.34 -14.10 9.27
C GLU A 138 21.35 -14.90 10.57
N SER A 139 20.52 -14.51 11.56
CA SER A 139 20.40 -15.26 12.82
C SER A 139 19.88 -16.69 12.63
N VAL A 140 19.06 -16.93 11.59
CA VAL A 140 18.58 -18.27 11.25
C VAL A 140 19.71 -19.12 10.65
N ASP A 141 20.63 -18.53 9.89
CA ASP A 141 21.77 -19.27 9.31
C ASP A 141 22.72 -19.81 10.38
N ASP A 142 23.03 -18.99 11.40
CA ASP A 142 23.92 -19.39 12.50
C ASP A 142 23.35 -20.57 13.30
N THR A 143 22.04 -20.53 13.58
CA THR A 143 21.36 -21.59 14.34
C THR A 143 21.18 -22.88 13.54
N VAL A 144 20.90 -22.78 12.24
CA VAL A 144 20.78 -23.93 11.34
C VAL A 144 22.14 -24.59 11.13
N SER A 145 23.20 -23.83 10.89
CA SER A 145 24.55 -24.35 10.71
C SER A 145 25.02 -25.13 11.95
N ALA A 146 24.89 -24.54 13.14
CA ALA A 146 25.28 -25.20 14.38
C ALA A 146 24.50 -26.49 14.64
N SER A 147 23.18 -26.48 14.45
CA SER A 147 22.32 -27.65 14.70
C SER A 147 22.48 -28.76 13.67
N VAL A 148 22.71 -28.43 12.39
CA VAL A 148 22.99 -29.41 11.33
C VAL A 148 24.37 -30.04 11.56
N LEU A 149 25.38 -29.27 11.92
CA LEU A 149 26.71 -29.78 12.27
C LEU A 149 26.65 -30.69 13.51
N LEU A 150 25.93 -30.29 14.56
CA LEU A 150 25.74 -31.12 15.76
C LEU A 150 25.00 -32.43 15.45
N LYS A 151 23.95 -32.39 14.63
CA LYS A 151 23.22 -33.60 14.23
C LYS A 151 24.06 -34.53 13.36
N ARG A 152 24.90 -33.98 12.47
CA ARG A 152 25.84 -34.77 11.66
C ARG A 152 26.93 -35.40 12.51
N LEU A 153 27.49 -34.67 13.48
CA LEU A 153 28.46 -35.18 14.44
C LEU A 153 27.85 -36.24 15.37
N ALA A 154 26.65 -36.00 15.90
CA ALA A 154 25.96 -36.96 16.75
C ALA A 154 25.56 -38.24 15.99
N GLY A 155 25.22 -38.13 14.70
CA GLY A 155 24.98 -39.28 13.83
C GLY A 155 26.24 -40.06 13.45
N ALA A 156 27.38 -39.39 13.35
CA ALA A 156 28.67 -40.01 13.05
C ALA A 156 29.29 -40.76 14.24
N LEU A 157 28.90 -40.40 15.48
CA LEU A 157 29.38 -41.03 16.71
C LEU A 157 28.52 -42.20 17.20
N ASP A 158 27.38 -42.47 16.56
CA ASP A 158 26.53 -43.63 16.85
C ASP A 158 26.78 -44.76 15.82
N PRO A 159 27.69 -45.71 16.09
CA PRO A 159 28.07 -46.78 15.16
C PRO A 159 26.92 -47.74 14.84
N ARG A 160 25.76 -47.65 15.52
CA ARG A 160 24.56 -48.44 15.21
C ARG A 160 23.68 -47.82 14.11
N LYS A 161 23.94 -46.56 13.71
CA LYS A 161 23.17 -45.83 12.69
C LYS A 161 23.96 -45.45 11.43
N ALA A 162 25.27 -45.71 11.43
CA ALA A 162 26.17 -45.43 10.31
C ALA A 162 25.87 -46.24 9.02
N GLY A 163 24.96 -47.22 9.07
CA GLY A 163 24.55 -48.05 7.91
C GLY A 163 23.21 -47.67 7.25
N VAL A 164 22.48 -46.66 7.76
CA VAL A 164 21.12 -46.31 7.26
C VAL A 164 21.06 -44.85 6.81
N TYR A 165 22.05 -44.42 6.03
CA TYR A 165 21.99 -43.15 5.28
C TYR A 165 22.19 -43.43 3.79
N GLY A 166 21.43 -44.41 3.30
CA GLY A 166 21.29 -44.71 1.88
C GLY A 166 19.86 -45.15 1.68
N THR A 167 19.10 -44.28 1.02
CA THR A 167 17.77 -44.51 0.45
C THR A 167 16.60 -44.82 1.40
N GLU A 168 15.43 -44.31 0.99
CA GLU A 168 14.07 -44.71 1.37
C GLU A 168 13.59 -44.64 2.83
N SER A 169 12.95 -43.51 3.20
CA SER A 169 11.78 -43.53 4.08
C SER A 169 10.84 -42.34 3.81
N GLY A 170 9.67 -42.66 3.26
CA GLY A 170 8.53 -41.77 2.98
C GLY A 170 7.89 -41.18 4.24
N THR A 171 8.61 -40.28 4.88
CA THR A 171 8.14 -39.50 6.02
C THR A 171 7.82 -38.09 5.53
N ARG A 172 6.55 -37.70 5.66
CA ARG A 172 5.97 -36.35 5.69
C ARG A 172 7.00 -35.22 5.56
N PRO A 173 6.84 -34.23 4.67
CA PRO A 173 7.85 -33.19 4.43
C PRO A 173 8.02 -32.34 5.70
N GLU A 174 8.88 -32.80 6.59
CA GLU A 174 9.41 -32.01 7.68
C GLU A 174 10.34 -31.03 7.00
N LEU A 175 9.87 -29.77 6.86
CA LEU A 175 10.60 -28.67 6.24
C LEU A 175 12.06 -28.76 6.70
N THR A 176 12.94 -29.15 5.79
CA THR A 176 14.38 -29.09 6.02
C THR A 176 14.70 -27.69 6.55
N PRO A 177 15.66 -27.53 7.47
CA PRO A 177 15.97 -26.21 8.01
C PRO A 177 16.32 -25.20 6.91
N LEU A 178 16.88 -25.67 5.79
CA LEU A 178 17.06 -24.91 4.54
C LEU A 178 15.72 -24.45 3.93
N GLY A 179 14.72 -25.32 3.84
CA GLY A 179 13.38 -24.95 3.38
C GLY A 179 12.68 -23.93 4.29
N ARG A 180 12.95 -23.93 5.60
CA ARG A 180 12.40 -22.91 6.51
C ARG A 180 12.97 -21.52 6.22
N ARG A 181 14.28 -21.41 6.01
CA ARG A 181 14.94 -20.16 5.62
C ARG A 181 14.37 -19.63 4.30
N ASP A 182 14.30 -20.47 3.28
CA ASP A 182 13.80 -20.06 1.97
C ASP A 182 12.36 -19.56 2.04
N THR A 183 11.51 -20.22 2.85
CA THR A 183 10.13 -19.74 3.08
C THR A 183 10.07 -18.42 3.83
N LEU A 184 10.98 -18.18 4.79
CA LEU A 184 11.04 -16.93 5.55
C LEU A 184 11.53 -15.79 4.66
N ALA A 185 12.58 -16.01 3.88
CA ALA A 185 13.12 -15.05 2.92
C ALA A 185 12.09 -14.69 1.85
N ALA A 186 11.40 -15.69 1.30
CA ALA A 186 10.29 -15.47 0.37
C ALA A 186 9.15 -14.66 1.01
N HIS A 187 8.81 -14.94 2.27
CA HIS A 187 7.79 -14.21 2.99
C HIS A 187 8.21 -12.74 3.24
N GLN A 188 9.40 -12.49 3.79
CA GLN A 188 9.88 -11.13 4.07
C GLN A 188 10.00 -10.30 2.79
N SER A 189 10.59 -10.87 1.73
CA SER A 189 10.69 -10.20 0.41
C SER A 189 9.31 -9.90 -0.17
N SER A 190 8.33 -10.79 -0.02
CA SER A 190 6.95 -10.54 -0.48
C SER A 190 6.28 -9.40 0.28
N VAL A 191 6.54 -9.26 1.60
CA VAL A 191 6.00 -8.19 2.44
C VAL A 191 6.62 -6.84 2.04
N VAL A 192 7.95 -6.79 1.93
CA VAL A 192 8.68 -5.57 1.50
C VAL A 192 8.23 -5.15 0.10
N TRP A 193 8.13 -6.10 -0.83
CA TRP A 193 7.62 -5.84 -2.18
C TRP A 193 6.20 -5.27 -2.15
N TRP A 194 5.30 -5.85 -1.34
CA TRP A 194 3.92 -5.36 -1.22
C TRP A 194 3.85 -3.94 -0.64
N LEU A 195 4.67 -3.63 0.37
CA LEU A 195 4.77 -2.29 0.96
C LEU A 195 5.26 -1.28 -0.07
N ASN A 196 6.35 -1.59 -0.79
CA ASN A 196 6.89 -0.73 -1.85
C ASN A 196 5.87 -0.52 -2.98
N SER A 197 5.23 -1.58 -3.46
CA SER A 197 4.18 -1.49 -4.48
C SER A 197 3.01 -0.60 -4.03
N THR A 198 2.63 -0.69 -2.76
CA THR A 198 1.53 0.11 -2.20
C THR A 198 1.94 1.57 -2.02
N LEU A 199 3.19 1.85 -1.65
CA LEU A 199 3.75 3.19 -1.59
C LEU A 199 3.80 3.84 -2.96
N GLN A 200 4.29 3.12 -3.97
CA GLN A 200 4.30 3.57 -5.37
C GLN A 200 2.90 3.91 -5.89
N LYS A 201 1.89 3.07 -5.59
CA LYS A 201 0.48 3.38 -5.94
C LYS A 201 -0.01 4.66 -5.27
N THR A 202 0.37 4.88 -4.01
CA THR A 202 -0.02 6.08 -3.27
C THR A 202 0.65 7.33 -3.83
N ASN A 203 1.94 7.23 -4.16
CA ASN A 203 2.70 8.29 -4.81
C ASN A 203 2.11 8.63 -6.19
N LYS A 204 1.75 7.62 -6.99
CA LYS A 204 1.09 7.82 -8.29
C LYS A 204 -0.20 8.64 -8.17
N VAL A 205 -1.05 8.36 -7.19
CA VAL A 205 -2.29 9.14 -6.97
C VAL A 205 -1.98 10.60 -6.64
N HIS A 206 -0.93 10.86 -5.86
CA HIS A 206 -0.49 12.22 -5.55
C HIS A 206 0.07 12.92 -6.79
N ALA A 207 0.95 12.26 -7.56
CA ALA A 207 1.51 12.79 -8.80
C ALA A 207 0.42 13.14 -9.84
N GLU A 208 -0.59 12.29 -10.01
CA GLU A 208 -1.75 12.57 -10.87
C GLU A 208 -2.52 13.82 -10.42
N MET A 209 -2.62 14.04 -9.10
CA MET A 209 -3.30 15.19 -8.52
C MET A 209 -2.53 16.49 -8.80
N GLN A 210 -1.20 16.45 -8.67
CA GLN A 210 -0.33 17.58 -9.00
C GLN A 210 -0.37 17.91 -10.50
N GLU A 211 -0.27 16.90 -11.36
CA GLU A 211 -0.35 17.08 -12.80
C GLU A 211 -1.69 17.74 -13.21
N LEU A 212 -2.80 17.31 -12.62
CA LEU A 212 -4.11 17.88 -12.93
C LEU A 212 -4.24 19.33 -12.45
N HIS A 213 -3.70 19.66 -11.27
CA HIS A 213 -3.66 21.04 -10.78
C HIS A 213 -2.81 21.94 -11.68
N LEU A 214 -1.64 21.48 -12.12
CA LEU A 214 -0.80 22.21 -13.08
C LEU A 214 -1.50 22.40 -14.41
N ARG A 215 -2.09 21.35 -14.98
CA ARG A 215 -2.88 21.46 -16.21
C ARG A 215 -3.98 22.50 -16.09
N GLN A 216 -4.72 22.53 -14.97
CA GLN A 216 -5.71 23.58 -14.71
C GLN A 216 -5.09 24.98 -14.63
N LYS A 217 -3.91 25.13 -14.03
CA LYS A 217 -3.18 26.42 -14.00
C LYS A 217 -2.81 26.87 -15.42
N LEU A 218 -2.29 25.96 -16.25
CA LEU A 218 -1.91 26.24 -17.64
C LEU A 218 -3.11 26.59 -18.51
N GLU A 219 -4.23 25.89 -18.34
CA GLU A 219 -5.48 26.19 -19.03
C GLU A 219 -6.04 27.57 -18.65
N ARG A 220 -5.98 27.94 -17.36
CA ARG A 220 -6.39 29.29 -16.92
C ARG A 220 -5.49 30.38 -17.52
N GLN A 221 -4.17 30.17 -17.52
CA GLN A 221 -3.24 31.10 -18.15
C GLN A 221 -3.53 31.24 -19.65
N ARG A 222 -3.71 30.13 -20.37
CA ARG A 222 -4.11 30.15 -21.80
C ARG A 222 -5.45 30.85 -22.00
N GLY A 223 -6.42 30.63 -21.12
CA GLY A 223 -7.74 31.25 -21.17
C GLY A 223 -7.68 32.77 -21.00
N VAL A 224 -6.98 33.27 -19.98
CA VAL A 224 -6.77 34.72 -19.75
C VAL A 224 -6.06 35.35 -20.94
N LEU A 225 -5.05 34.69 -21.51
CA LEU A 225 -4.35 35.18 -22.70
C LEU A 225 -5.27 35.20 -23.94
N SER A 226 -6.12 34.18 -24.13
CA SER A 226 -7.10 34.16 -25.22
C SER A 226 -8.17 35.25 -25.05
N GLN A 227 -8.58 35.54 -23.82
CA GLN A 227 -9.54 36.58 -23.50
C GLN A 227 -8.93 37.99 -23.66
N ALA A 228 -7.66 38.17 -23.27
CA ALA A 228 -6.90 39.39 -23.54
C ALA A 228 -6.72 39.64 -25.04
N ARG A 229 -6.53 38.57 -25.83
CA ARG A 229 -6.47 38.63 -27.29
C ARG A 229 -7.83 38.85 -27.96
N ALA A 230 -8.92 38.40 -27.34
CA ALA A 230 -10.29 38.52 -27.86
C ALA A 230 -10.97 39.84 -27.49
N GLN A 231 -10.43 40.62 -26.55
CA GLN A 231 -10.85 42.01 -26.34
C GLN A 231 -10.33 42.87 -27.50
N PRO A 232 -11.20 43.47 -28.33
CA PRO A 232 -10.77 44.36 -29.39
C PRO A 232 -10.31 45.67 -28.75
N THR A 233 -9.01 45.81 -28.56
CA THR A 233 -8.42 47.13 -28.28
C THR A 233 -8.57 47.99 -29.53
N ALA A 234 -9.26 49.12 -29.35
CA ALA A 234 -9.27 50.21 -30.31
C ALA A 234 -7.81 50.60 -30.67
N PRO A 235 -7.54 51.04 -31.91
CA PRO A 235 -6.18 51.20 -32.38
C PRO A 235 -5.52 52.43 -31.75
N SER A 236 -4.67 52.21 -30.75
CA SER A 236 -3.54 53.11 -30.48
C SER A 236 -2.26 52.38 -30.88
N SER A 237 -1.54 53.02 -31.80
CA SER A 237 -0.27 52.62 -32.37
C SER A 237 0.83 52.37 -31.33
N SER A 238 1.84 51.61 -31.77
CA SER A 238 3.12 51.23 -31.13
C SER A 238 3.08 50.09 -30.10
N GLU A 239 4.05 49.17 -30.21
CA GLU A 239 4.32 47.98 -29.37
C GLU A 239 3.64 46.65 -29.78
N ARG A 240 4.05 46.06 -30.92
CA ARG A 240 3.60 44.72 -31.37
C ARG A 240 4.68 43.63 -31.38
N SER A 241 5.88 43.87 -30.84
CA SER A 241 6.98 42.88 -30.83
C SER A 241 7.20 42.17 -29.49
N ASP A 242 6.93 42.84 -28.37
CA ASP A 242 7.32 42.38 -27.02
C ASP A 242 6.38 41.29 -26.44
N GLY A 243 5.13 41.23 -26.90
CA GLY A 243 4.17 40.24 -26.41
C GLY A 243 4.52 38.80 -26.82
N ARG A 244 5.08 38.61 -28.02
CA ARG A 244 5.31 37.27 -28.60
C ARG A 244 6.49 36.53 -27.96
N GLU A 245 7.55 37.25 -27.60
CA GLU A 245 8.70 36.67 -26.88
C GLU A 245 8.34 36.32 -25.43
N LYS A 246 7.60 37.20 -24.74
CA LYS A 246 7.08 36.90 -23.40
C LYS A 246 6.17 35.66 -23.40
N ASP A 247 5.41 35.45 -24.46
CA ASP A 247 4.55 34.27 -24.64
C ASP A 247 5.35 32.97 -24.79
N GLU A 248 6.45 32.99 -25.53
CA GLU A 248 7.33 31.82 -25.73
C GLU A 248 8.13 31.51 -24.46
N VAL A 249 8.62 32.55 -23.77
CA VAL A 249 9.35 32.43 -22.51
C VAL A 249 8.48 31.83 -21.40
N LEU A 250 7.23 32.29 -21.24
CA LEU A 250 6.31 31.74 -20.23
C LEU A 250 5.92 30.28 -20.52
N ARG A 251 5.76 29.92 -21.80
CA ARG A 251 5.49 28.52 -22.20
C ARG A 251 6.68 27.62 -21.92
N HIS A 252 7.90 28.08 -22.23
CA HIS A 252 9.11 27.32 -21.97
C HIS A 252 9.39 27.18 -20.47
N LEU A 253 9.21 28.24 -19.66
CA LEU A 253 9.34 28.13 -18.21
C LEU A 253 8.34 27.13 -17.62
N SER A 254 7.08 27.18 -18.06
CA SER A 254 6.06 26.23 -17.59
C SER A 254 6.34 24.79 -18.01
N GLU A 255 6.84 24.57 -19.22
CA GLU A 255 7.21 23.24 -19.70
C GLU A 255 8.40 22.69 -18.91
N GLN A 256 9.35 23.57 -18.57
CA GLN A 256 10.47 23.25 -17.70
C GLN A 256 10.03 22.91 -16.27
N GLU A 257 9.08 23.64 -15.69
CA GLU A 257 8.48 23.31 -14.38
C GLU A 257 7.80 21.93 -14.40
N LEU A 258 7.09 21.60 -15.47
CA LEU A 258 6.44 20.30 -15.64
C LEU A 258 7.49 19.17 -15.75
N GLN A 259 8.54 19.37 -16.54
CA GLN A 259 9.65 18.42 -16.66
C GLN A 259 10.39 18.25 -15.32
N GLN A 260 10.58 19.34 -14.57
CA GLN A 260 11.21 19.30 -13.26
C GLN A 260 10.39 18.48 -12.26
N LEU A 261 9.06 18.62 -12.26
CA LEU A 261 8.18 17.81 -11.42
C LEU A 261 8.09 16.36 -11.88
N GLN A 262 8.16 16.08 -13.18
CA GLN A 262 8.25 14.71 -13.69
C GLN A 262 9.56 14.04 -13.25
N MET A 263 10.69 14.77 -13.31
CA MET A 263 11.97 14.29 -12.79
C MET A 263 11.93 14.11 -11.27
N GLU A 264 11.35 15.06 -10.52
CA GLU A 264 11.25 14.95 -9.07
C GLU A 264 10.36 13.76 -8.67
N ASN A 265 9.24 13.55 -9.35
CA ASN A 265 8.35 12.41 -9.12
C ASN A 265 9.03 11.08 -9.49
N LYS A 266 9.82 11.05 -10.56
CA LYS A 266 10.64 9.87 -10.91
C LYS A 266 11.67 9.58 -9.82
N ASN A 267 12.34 10.62 -9.31
CA ASN A 267 13.34 10.53 -8.25
C ASN A 267 12.75 10.22 -6.85
N MET A 268 11.42 10.27 -6.69
CA MET A 268 10.74 9.77 -5.48
C MET A 268 10.30 8.31 -5.59
N VAL A 269 10.41 7.70 -6.78
CA VAL A 269 9.97 6.32 -7.06
C VAL A 269 11.16 5.37 -7.26
N GLU A 270 12.29 5.88 -7.77
CA GLU A 270 13.60 5.23 -7.77
C GLU A 270 14.28 5.33 -6.40
#